data_AF-Q9Y7N2-F1
#
_entry.id   AF-Q9Y7N2-F1
#
_cell.length_a   1.000
_cell.length_b   1.000
_cell.length_c   1.000
_cell.angle_alpha   90.00
_cell.angle_beta   90.00
_cell.angle_gamma   90.00
#
_symmetry.space_group_name_H-M   'P 1'
#
loop_
_entity.id
_entity.type
_entity.pdbx_description
1 polymer ?
#
loop_
_entity_poly.entity_id
_entity_poly.type
_entity_poly.pdbx_seq_one_letter_code
_entity_poly.pdbx_strand_id
1 'polypeptide(L)'
;MAQAPEYHYVGSVDYQPTRPSAHQNLIELYGLTELAKKVGRVDEFGNKRKMRRSYKAYIQDLPGYNEILRDNTIKQWLTNPIREEVPIDIEFLHHVFSVEPGIIPGFNPKVFGLEDDVVMGNVSRDSSQPRSPSRRKK
;
A
#
# COMPACT_ATOMS: atom_id res chain seq x y z
N MET A 1 54.93 32.00 -5.21
CA MET A 1 54.69 32.92 -4.08
C MET A 1 53.57 32.32 -3.24
N ALA A 2 53.83 31.96 -1.99
CA ALA A 2 52.81 31.39 -1.10
C ALA A 2 51.91 32.53 -0.61
N GLN A 3 50.59 32.43 -0.82
CA GLN A 3 49.62 33.34 -0.22
C GLN A 3 49.63 33.14 1.30
N ALA A 4 49.79 34.23 2.05
CA ALA A 4 49.68 34.21 3.49
C ALA A 4 48.24 33.85 3.91
N PRO A 5 48.04 33.16 5.05
CA PRO A 5 46.70 32.83 5.53
C PRO A 5 45.90 34.10 5.86
N GLU A 6 44.68 34.17 5.34
CA GLU A 6 43.71 35.22 5.63
C GLU A 6 43.03 34.90 6.97
N TYR A 7 43.16 35.83 7.94
CA TYR A 7 42.51 35.72 9.24
C TYR A 7 41.27 36.59 9.27
N HIS A 8 40.15 36.03 9.75
CA HIS A 8 38.94 36.79 10.04
C HIS A 8 38.73 36.86 11.55
N TYR A 9 38.35 38.03 12.06
CA TYR A 9 37.88 38.18 13.43
C TYR A 9 36.46 37.60 13.55
N VAL A 10 36.20 36.90 14.64
CA VAL A 10 34.81 36.57 15.02
C VAL A 10 34.12 37.90 15.31
N GLY A 11 33.21 38.31 14.42
CA GLY A 11 32.45 39.55 14.59
C GLY A 11 31.62 39.51 15.87
N SER A 12 31.35 40.69 16.45
CA SER A 12 30.51 40.87 17.64
C SER A 12 29.00 40.69 17.36
N VAL A 13 28.64 39.87 16.38
CA VAL A 13 27.24 39.62 16.03
C VAL A 13 26.67 38.57 16.97
N ASP A 14 25.76 38.98 17.84
CA ASP A 14 24.99 38.07 18.68
C ASP A 14 23.98 37.30 17.83
N TYR A 15 24.30 36.04 17.52
CA TYR A 15 23.36 35.14 16.83
C TYR A 15 22.31 34.66 17.81
N GLN A 16 21.07 35.12 17.62
CA GLN A 16 19.95 34.58 18.37
C GLN A 16 19.65 33.15 17.92
N PRO A 17 19.35 32.23 18.87
CA PRO A 17 18.94 30.88 18.49
C PRO A 17 17.70 30.95 17.61
N THR A 18 17.62 30.04 16.64
CA THR A 18 16.42 29.89 15.80
C THR A 18 15.20 29.65 16.68
N ARG A 19 14.03 30.12 16.23
CA ARG A 19 12.74 29.85 16.88
C ARG A 19 11.91 28.95 15.94
N PRO A 20 11.64 27.69 16.30
CA PRO A 20 11.98 27.05 17.57
C PRO A 20 13.47 26.70 17.70
N SER A 21 13.95 26.63 18.93
CA SER A 21 15.31 26.18 19.24
C SER A 21 15.34 24.65 19.27
N ALA A 22 16.43 24.04 18.82
CA ALA A 22 16.63 22.59 18.94
C ALA A 22 16.67 22.09 20.39
N HIS A 23 16.84 22.98 21.37
CA HIS A 23 16.77 22.66 22.80
C HIS A 23 15.34 22.57 23.35
N GLN A 24 14.34 22.99 22.56
CA GLN A 24 12.93 22.87 22.94
C GLN A 24 12.40 21.49 22.53
N ASN A 25 11.45 20.95 23.31
CA ASN A 25 10.74 19.75 22.93
C ASN A 25 9.77 20.07 21.77
N LEU A 26 10.24 19.89 20.54
CA LEU A 26 9.47 20.20 19.33
C LEU A 26 8.20 19.35 19.22
N ILE A 27 8.18 18.14 19.78
CA ILE A 27 7.00 17.26 19.76
C ILE A 27 5.87 17.90 20.57
N GLU A 28 6.18 18.46 21.74
CA GLU A 28 5.22 19.17 22.57
C GLU A 28 4.85 20.53 21.97
N LEU A 29 5.84 21.29 21.50
CA LEU A 29 5.63 22.62 20.92
C LEU A 29 4.66 22.61 19.74
N TYR A 30 4.73 21.58 18.89
CA TYR A 30 3.86 21.42 17.73
C TYR A 30 2.63 20.53 18.00
N GLY A 31 2.35 20.15 19.25
CA GLY A 31 1.17 19.34 19.60
C GLY A 31 1.19 17.92 19.00
N LEU A 32 2.37 17.38 18.72
CA LEU A 32 2.57 16.07 18.09
C LEU A 32 2.66 14.91 19.09
N THR A 33 2.40 15.16 20.37
CA THR A 33 2.53 14.16 21.45
C THR A 33 1.65 12.94 21.21
N GLU A 34 0.38 13.14 20.86
CA GLU A 34 -0.56 12.05 20.59
C GLU A 34 -0.20 11.27 19.33
N LEU A 35 0.31 11.95 18.30
CA LEU A 35 0.80 11.29 17.09
C LEU A 35 2.03 10.45 17.42
N ALA A 36 3.01 11.02 18.13
CA ALA A 36 4.23 10.35 18.55
C ALA A 36 3.92 9.11 19.40
N LYS A 37 2.96 9.19 20.33
CA LYS A 37 2.47 8.03 21.08
C LYS A 37 1.84 6.98 20.18
N LYS A 38 1.04 7.35 19.17
CA LYS A 38 0.40 6.38 18.25
C LYS A 38 1.39 5.66 17.36
N VAL A 39 2.36 6.38 16.77
CA VAL A 39 3.33 5.81 15.81
C VAL A 39 4.62 5.29 16.45
N GLY A 40 4.82 5.54 17.75
CA GLY A 40 6.02 5.14 18.49
C GLY A 40 6.29 3.63 18.40
N ARG A 41 7.59 3.27 18.35
CA ARG A 41 8.01 1.86 18.32
C ARG A 41 7.73 1.13 19.63
N VAL A 42 7.53 1.85 20.72
CA VAL A 42 7.33 1.31 22.06
C VAL A 42 6.02 1.88 22.59
N ASP A 43 5.18 1.02 23.18
CA ASP A 43 3.96 1.46 23.85
C ASP A 43 4.27 2.02 25.26
N GLU A 44 3.23 2.46 25.96
CA GLU A 44 3.33 3.02 27.32
C GLU A 44 3.75 1.97 28.37
N PHE A 45 3.66 0.67 28.03
CA PHE A 45 4.03 -0.47 28.87
C PHE A 45 5.41 -1.06 28.52
N GLY A 46 6.15 -0.45 27.57
CA GLY A 46 7.47 -0.92 27.15
C GLY A 46 7.46 -1.99 26.04
N ASN A 47 6.30 -2.38 25.52
CA ASN A 47 6.21 -3.40 24.46
C ASN A 47 6.52 -2.80 23.09
N LYS A 48 7.21 -3.56 22.24
CA LYS A 48 7.52 -3.15 20.87
C LYS A 48 6.27 -3.25 19.98
N ARG A 49 5.83 -2.12 19.42
CA ARG A 49 4.79 -2.07 18.38
C ARG A 49 5.35 -2.51 17.03
N LYS A 50 4.63 -3.40 16.35
CA LYS A 50 5.00 -3.91 15.02
C LYS A 50 4.03 -3.35 13.98
N MET A 51 4.57 -2.59 13.03
CA MET A 51 3.82 -2.14 11.86
C MET A 51 4.16 -3.06 10.67
N ARG A 52 3.14 -3.48 9.91
CA ARG A 52 3.36 -4.17 8.63
C ARG A 52 3.94 -3.18 7.62
N ARG A 53 4.91 -3.62 6.81
CA ARG A 53 5.49 -2.80 5.73
C ARG A 53 4.48 -2.44 4.64
N SER A 54 3.35 -3.15 4.58
CA SER A 54 2.26 -2.97 3.62
C SER A 54 1.00 -2.47 4.33
N TYR A 55 0.13 -1.75 3.58
CA TYR A 55 -1.20 -1.35 4.03
C TYR A 55 -2.17 -2.53 4.29
N LYS A 56 -1.72 -3.79 4.11
CA LYS A 56 -2.48 -5.02 4.38
C LYS A 56 -3.20 -5.05 5.73
N ALA A 57 -2.69 -4.35 6.76
CA ALA A 57 -3.38 -4.26 8.05
C ALA A 57 -4.71 -3.48 7.99
N TYR A 58 -4.84 -2.53 7.07
CA TYR A 58 -6.03 -1.67 6.88
C TYR A 58 -7.11 -2.26 5.99
N ILE A 59 -6.81 -3.38 5.31
CA ILE A 59 -7.69 -4.04 4.33
C ILE A 59 -7.84 -5.53 4.64
N GLN A 60 -7.47 -5.95 5.85
CA GLN A 60 -7.50 -7.37 6.25
C GLN A 60 -8.92 -7.88 6.50
N ASP A 61 -9.84 -6.96 6.74
CA ASP A 61 -11.28 -7.13 6.90
C ASP A 61 -12.00 -7.24 5.55
N LEU A 62 -11.39 -6.79 4.46
CA LEU A 62 -11.94 -6.93 3.12
C LEU A 62 -11.77 -8.38 2.62
N PRO A 63 -12.84 -9.05 2.15
CA PRO A 63 -12.74 -10.38 1.57
C PRO A 63 -11.95 -10.36 0.25
N GLY A 64 -11.34 -11.49 -0.12
CA GLY A 64 -10.65 -11.68 -1.40
C GLY A 64 -9.12 -11.58 -1.37
N TYR A 65 -8.49 -11.79 -2.53
CA TYR A 65 -7.04 -11.69 -2.70
C TYR A 65 -6.64 -10.26 -3.06
N ASN A 66 -6.27 -9.49 -2.03
CA ASN A 66 -5.86 -8.10 -2.17
C ASN A 66 -4.41 -7.92 -2.65
N GLU A 67 -4.04 -8.62 -3.73
CA GLU A 67 -2.76 -8.41 -4.41
C GLU A 67 -2.96 -7.42 -5.57
N ILE A 68 -2.31 -6.25 -5.49
CA ILE A 68 -2.30 -5.30 -6.60
C ILE A 68 -1.47 -5.90 -7.74
N LEU A 69 -2.08 -6.04 -8.92
CA LEU A 69 -1.38 -6.43 -10.13
C LEU A 69 -0.23 -5.44 -10.39
N ARG A 70 0.96 -5.96 -10.73
CA ARG A 70 2.11 -5.12 -11.07
C ARG A 70 2.02 -4.59 -12.50
N ASP A 71 0.93 -3.90 -12.79
CA ASP A 71 0.75 -3.22 -14.07
C ASP A 71 1.28 -1.77 -13.99
N ASN A 72 1.40 -1.13 -15.15
CA ASN A 72 1.81 0.27 -15.25
C ASN A 72 0.61 1.21 -15.44
N THR A 73 -0.62 0.73 -15.24
CA THR A 73 -1.86 1.49 -15.51
C THR A 73 -1.94 2.74 -14.65
N ILE A 74 -1.66 2.62 -13.34
CA ILE A 74 -1.64 3.76 -12.42
C ILE A 74 -0.58 4.79 -12.84
N LYS A 75 0.61 4.33 -13.29
CA LYS A 75 1.66 5.24 -13.79
C LYS A 75 1.19 5.97 -15.05
N GLN A 76 0.52 5.27 -15.95
CA GLN A 76 -0.04 5.85 -17.17
C GLN A 76 -1.09 6.92 -16.85
N TRP A 77 -1.99 6.65 -15.89
CA TRP A 77 -3.00 7.62 -15.44
C TRP A 77 -2.40 8.83 -14.75
N LEU A 78 -1.31 8.66 -14.00
CA LEU A 78 -0.59 9.79 -13.40
C LEU A 78 0.03 10.70 -14.48
N THR A 79 0.59 10.11 -15.54
CA THR A 79 1.20 10.87 -16.64
C THR A 79 0.17 11.52 -17.56
N ASN A 80 -0.93 10.83 -17.84
CA ASN A 80 -1.99 11.26 -18.74
C ASN A 80 -3.33 11.02 -18.05
N PRO A 81 -3.74 11.92 -17.14
CA PRO A 81 -5.03 11.81 -16.49
C PRO A 81 -6.13 11.98 -17.55
N ILE A 82 -7.10 11.08 -17.54
CA ILE A 82 -8.32 11.23 -18.33
C ILE A 82 -9.07 12.41 -17.71
N ARG A 83 -9.04 13.56 -18.37
CA ARG A 83 -9.72 14.80 -17.91
C ARG A 83 -11.10 14.95 -18.51
N GLU A 84 -11.39 14.18 -19.55
CA GLU A 84 -12.65 14.22 -20.26
C GLU A 84 -13.64 13.28 -19.58
N GLU A 85 -14.88 13.73 -19.45
CA GLU A 85 -15.99 12.86 -19.09
C GLU A 85 -16.12 11.81 -20.20
N VAL A 86 -15.70 10.58 -19.92
CA VAL A 86 -15.89 9.47 -20.86
C VAL A 86 -17.38 9.12 -20.81
N PRO A 87 -18.14 9.32 -21.91
CA PRO A 87 -19.55 8.97 -21.92
C PRO A 87 -19.68 7.48 -21.70
N ILE A 88 -20.38 7.09 -20.62
CA ILE A 88 -20.67 5.70 -20.31
C ILE A 88 -21.91 5.32 -21.11
N ASP A 89 -21.73 4.52 -22.15
CA ASP A 89 -22.85 3.91 -22.86
C ASP A 89 -23.45 2.80 -21.99
N ILE A 90 -24.59 3.13 -21.37
CA ILE A 90 -25.31 2.24 -20.45
C ILE A 90 -25.82 1.01 -21.20
N GLU A 91 -26.25 1.13 -22.47
CA GLU A 91 -26.77 0.00 -23.24
C GLU A 91 -25.65 -0.98 -23.59
N PHE A 92 -24.48 -0.46 -24.02
CA PHE A 92 -23.30 -1.27 -24.21
C PHE A 92 -22.86 -1.96 -22.92
N LEU A 93 -22.88 -1.24 -21.79
CA LEU A 93 -22.53 -1.79 -20.49
C LEU A 93 -23.50 -2.92 -20.08
N HIS A 94 -24.81 -2.74 -20.28
CA HIS A 94 -25.78 -3.81 -20.05
C HIS A 94 -25.58 -5.00 -20.98
N HIS A 95 -25.18 -4.80 -22.23
CA HIS A 95 -24.88 -5.90 -23.15
C HIS A 95 -23.62 -6.67 -22.71
N VAL A 96 -22.53 -5.98 -22.37
CA VAL A 96 -21.28 -6.60 -21.92
C VAL A 96 -21.42 -7.32 -20.57
N PHE A 97 -22.21 -6.76 -19.65
CA PHE A 97 -22.50 -7.37 -18.35
C PHE A 97 -23.75 -8.24 -18.35
N SER A 98 -24.40 -8.43 -19.51
CA SER A 98 -25.43 -9.45 -19.63
C SER A 98 -24.76 -10.80 -19.51
N VAL A 99 -25.00 -11.45 -18.36
CA VAL A 99 -24.41 -12.74 -18.03
C VAL A 99 -25.11 -13.79 -18.88
N GLU A 100 -24.67 -13.94 -20.13
CA GLU A 100 -24.84 -15.22 -20.79
C GLU A 100 -24.06 -16.26 -19.97
N PRO A 101 -24.66 -17.41 -19.62
CA PRO A 101 -23.96 -18.44 -18.88
C PRO A 101 -22.74 -18.90 -19.69
N GLY A 102 -21.54 -18.53 -19.23
CA GLY A 102 -20.31 -18.75 -19.98
C GLY A 102 -19.08 -18.18 -19.29
N ILE A 103 -17.91 -18.40 -19.91
CA ILE A 103 -16.64 -17.84 -19.47
C ILE A 103 -16.63 -16.36 -19.87
N ILE A 104 -16.76 -15.45 -18.90
CA ILE A 104 -16.66 -14.01 -19.15
C ILE A 104 -15.22 -13.71 -19.63
N PRO A 105 -15.04 -13.15 -20.84
CA PRO A 105 -13.70 -12.83 -21.36
C PRO A 105 -12.95 -11.90 -20.40
N GLY A 106 -11.78 -12.34 -19.92
CA GLY A 106 -10.96 -11.59 -18.96
C GLY A 106 -11.36 -11.72 -17.49
N PHE A 107 -12.44 -12.43 -17.16
CA PHE A 107 -12.79 -12.72 -15.77
C PHE A 107 -11.92 -13.85 -15.23
N ASN A 108 -11.10 -13.54 -14.24
CA ASN A 108 -10.33 -14.54 -13.51
C ASN A 108 -10.98 -14.76 -12.13
N PRO A 109 -11.79 -15.82 -11.94
CA PRO A 109 -12.50 -16.09 -10.68
C PRO A 109 -11.55 -16.26 -9.49
N LYS A 110 -10.29 -16.61 -9.75
CA LYS A 110 -9.24 -16.73 -8.72
C LYS A 110 -8.99 -15.41 -7.99
N VAL A 111 -9.16 -14.27 -8.65
CA VAL A 111 -8.98 -12.95 -8.03
C VAL A 111 -10.00 -12.75 -6.90
N PHE A 112 -11.19 -13.33 -7.03
CA PHE A 112 -12.26 -13.25 -6.03
C PHE A 112 -12.24 -14.40 -5.01
N GLY A 113 -11.23 -15.28 -5.06
CA GLY A 113 -11.18 -16.46 -4.18
C GLY A 113 -12.27 -17.50 -4.47
N LEU A 114 -12.89 -17.44 -5.66
CA LEU A 114 -13.84 -18.44 -6.15
C LEU A 114 -13.02 -19.59 -6.77
N GLU A 115 -12.36 -20.39 -5.94
CA GLU A 115 -11.43 -21.43 -6.42
C GLU A 115 -12.08 -22.80 -6.71
N ASP A 116 -13.38 -23.03 -6.49
CA ASP A 116 -13.90 -24.42 -6.53
C ASP A 116 -15.17 -24.77 -7.35
N ASP A 117 -16.02 -23.86 -7.86
CA ASP A 117 -17.39 -24.30 -8.29
C ASP A 117 -17.89 -23.87 -9.68
N VAL A 118 -17.11 -24.07 -10.75
CA VAL A 118 -17.71 -24.21 -12.11
C VAL A 118 -17.17 -25.46 -12.80
N VAL A 119 -17.51 -26.63 -12.24
CA VAL A 119 -17.44 -27.92 -12.95
C VAL A 119 -18.67 -28.03 -13.85
N MET A 120 -18.61 -27.42 -15.03
CA MET A 120 -19.55 -27.70 -16.11
C MET A 120 -19.15 -29.03 -16.76
N GLY A 121 -19.93 -30.09 -16.52
CA GLY A 121 -19.88 -31.33 -17.31
C GLY A 121 -19.18 -32.53 -16.66
N ASN A 122 -19.98 -33.32 -15.94
CA ASN A 122 -19.95 -34.79 -15.82
C ASN A 122 -18.63 -35.52 -16.12
N VAL A 123 -17.76 -35.70 -15.12
CA VAL A 123 -17.02 -36.97 -14.98
C VAL A 123 -16.76 -37.21 -13.49
N SER A 124 -17.32 -38.30 -12.95
CA SER A 124 -16.99 -38.85 -11.64
C SER A 124 -15.48 -38.87 -11.43
N ARG A 125 -14.97 -38.14 -10.44
CA ARG A 125 -13.60 -38.31 -9.97
C ARG A 125 -13.62 -38.71 -8.51
N ASP A 126 -13.24 -39.96 -8.33
CA ASP A 126 -13.15 -40.77 -7.13
C ASP A 126 -12.48 -40.05 -5.93
N SER A 127 -13.01 -40.34 -4.74
CA SER A 127 -12.87 -39.59 -3.47
C SER A 127 -11.72 -40.07 -2.58
N SER A 128 -10.64 -40.58 -3.16
CA SER A 128 -9.67 -41.42 -2.43
C SER A 128 -8.26 -40.84 -2.22
N GLN A 129 -7.97 -39.55 -2.47
CA GLN A 129 -6.63 -39.00 -2.19
C GLN A 129 -6.62 -37.72 -1.32
N PRO A 130 -5.99 -37.76 -0.13
CA PRO A 130 -5.63 -36.55 0.59
C PRO A 130 -4.31 -36.01 0.03
N ARG A 131 -4.25 -34.73 -0.35
CA ARG A 131 -2.97 -34.07 -0.63
C ARG A 131 -2.89 -32.70 0.02
N SER A 132 -2.27 -32.67 1.18
CA SER A 132 -1.59 -31.49 1.74
C SER A 132 -0.31 -31.97 2.47
N PRO A 133 0.68 -31.11 2.74
CA PRO A 133 1.57 -30.53 1.74
C PRO A 133 3.06 -30.66 2.13
N SER A 134 3.98 -30.94 1.19
CA SER A 134 5.43 -30.95 1.50
C SER A 134 6.11 -29.65 1.08
N ARG A 135 6.25 -28.73 2.03
CA ARG A 135 7.21 -27.63 2.03
C ARG A 135 8.62 -28.21 2.17
N ARG A 136 9.46 -28.12 1.14
CA ARG A 136 10.90 -28.43 1.24
C ARG A 136 11.70 -27.13 1.30
N LYS A 137 12.27 -26.85 2.48
CA LYS A 137 13.36 -25.87 2.64
C LYS A 137 14.60 -26.41 1.92
N LYS A 138 15.28 -25.54 1.17
CA LYS A 138 16.73 -25.65 0.95
C LYS A 138 17.46 -25.19 2.19
#